data_AF-A0A1U7UGK7-F1
#
_entry.id   AF-A0A1U7UGK7-F1
#
_cell.length_a   1.000
_cell.length_b   1.000
_cell.length_c   1.000
_cell.angle_alpha   90.00
_cell.angle_beta   90.00
_cell.angle_gamma   90.00
#
_symmetry.space_group_name_H-M   'P 1'
#
loop_
_entity.id
_entity.type
_entity.pdbx_description
1 polymer ?
#
loop_
_entity_poly.entity_id
_entity_poly.type
_entity_poly.pdbx_seq_one_letter_code
_entity_poly.pdbx_strand_id
1 'polypeptide(L)'
;MPVLAPPAERSQDTRVGAPAWREVALAMTRKAHHLTDRCGQEAVTMWQPKDSVRDPNVAHHLCRAAYIQPWRFRVEMLKGGSTVEKPPPGEGVTLWKSKMKPPAWHARLPLPLHRDARALQTAEVVNAHARGVRLTAARLGRAQQHINGQVRLLQRQREATNHRLSEVRKGLLINQQSVKLRGYRPKSEKVPDKADSMLTWEKDELKNMKRKLEKDMENSEVLLKALVSCRDTLAFCCKERLQAADLMNQPLDKVLEQAGRHSWVDLSRVPTPRTQGQKTPPPDPVGTFTPECAAALNEAKRLLIESKDALVEMAKNEADIREQQLQISDRVCASLAQKMRETLELKERMNMTLGLMRGTIHRCTKFNQEMYITRGLIKGPLSERHLETGEKLDRPLVRMYQRHVGTQLPEAARLAQGTDKLQRHITHMEKNLDALLTTHKNLTWGLNCKTVGHDVDYDVVRLRLRQRHPHVCYEQAQRLVSDWDPRTPPQRGETSAAPEGRERPLSPPAGPARAGVAECTSPPTGLLPPQLTGPPNAL
;
A
#
# COMPACT_ATOMS: atom_id res chain seq x y z
N MET A 1 -2.75 103.39 63.13
CA MET A 1 -1.92 104.55 63.52
C MET A 1 -0.46 104.12 63.50
N PRO A 2 0.34 104.57 62.52
CA PRO A 2 1.75 104.24 62.42
C PRO A 2 2.59 105.24 63.23
N VAL A 3 3.55 104.75 64.01
CA VAL A 3 4.59 105.59 64.61
C VAL A 3 5.77 105.60 63.65
N LEU A 4 5.96 106.76 63.01
CA LEU A 4 7.08 107.10 62.14
C LEU A 4 8.37 107.17 62.97
N ALA A 5 9.26 106.21 62.78
CA ALA A 5 10.68 106.33 63.13
C ALA A 5 11.44 106.96 61.95
N PRO A 6 12.46 107.81 62.19
CA PRO A 6 13.07 108.66 61.18
C PRO A 6 13.91 107.85 60.16
N PRO A 7 14.15 108.38 58.95
CA PRO A 7 15.03 107.74 57.99
C PRO A 7 16.46 107.86 58.53
N ALA A 8 17.00 106.74 59.04
CA ALA A 8 18.41 106.66 59.34
C ALA A 8 19.19 106.87 58.03
N GLU A 9 19.94 107.98 58.02
CA GLU A 9 20.91 108.34 56.99
C GLU A 9 21.71 107.10 56.58
N ARG A 10 21.84 106.92 55.25
CA ARG A 10 22.73 105.91 54.67
C ARG A 10 24.13 106.14 55.23
N SER A 11 24.48 105.31 56.20
CA SER A 11 25.79 105.29 56.81
C SER A 11 26.84 105.09 55.73
N GLN A 12 27.82 106.00 55.77
CA GLN A 12 29.05 105.89 55.01
C GLN A 12 29.64 104.49 55.20
N ASP A 13 29.93 103.87 54.07
CA ASP A 13 30.43 102.50 53.98
C ASP A 13 31.80 102.42 54.69
N THR A 14 31.80 101.96 55.94
CA THR A 14 32.97 101.85 56.85
C THR A 14 33.93 100.73 56.45
N ARG A 15 34.11 100.50 55.15
CA ARG A 15 34.88 99.37 54.59
C ARG A 15 36.10 99.88 53.84
N VAL A 16 37.27 99.38 54.23
CA VAL A 16 38.62 99.88 53.92
C VAL A 16 39.07 99.70 52.45
N GLY A 17 38.36 98.91 51.63
CA GLY A 17 38.76 98.62 50.24
C GLY A 17 38.13 99.52 49.17
N ALA A 18 38.88 99.83 48.10
CA ALA A 18 38.41 100.64 46.96
C ALA A 18 37.14 100.06 46.29
N PRO A 19 36.16 100.90 45.88
CA PRO A 19 34.86 100.44 45.36
C PRO A 19 34.99 99.62 44.06
N ALA A 20 35.90 99.98 43.16
CA ALA A 20 36.16 99.25 41.91
C ALA A 20 36.61 97.80 42.15
N TRP A 21 37.45 97.55 43.16
CA TRP A 21 37.87 96.20 43.53
C TRP A 21 36.71 95.35 44.06
N ARG A 22 35.77 95.97 44.80
CA ARG A 22 34.59 95.28 45.36
C ARG A 22 33.54 94.96 44.31
N GLU A 23 33.31 95.86 43.36
CA GLU A 23 32.42 95.58 42.23
C GLU A 23 32.98 94.46 41.34
N VAL A 24 34.29 94.45 41.10
CA VAL A 24 34.98 93.37 40.39
C VAL A 24 34.91 92.04 41.17
N ALA A 25 35.11 92.07 42.48
CA ALA A 25 34.98 90.89 43.33
C ALA A 25 33.53 90.36 43.35
N LEU A 26 32.52 91.22 43.53
CA LEU A 26 31.10 90.85 43.49
C LEU A 26 30.67 90.33 42.11
N ALA A 27 31.16 90.93 41.03
CA ALA A 27 30.92 90.45 39.68
C ALA A 27 31.57 89.08 39.44
N MET A 28 32.78 88.84 39.96
CA MET A 28 33.41 87.52 39.95
C MET A 28 32.62 86.50 40.77
N THR A 29 32.15 86.86 41.98
CA THR A 29 31.35 85.97 42.83
C THR A 29 30.00 85.63 42.19
N ARG A 30 29.35 86.59 41.53
CA ARG A 30 28.10 86.36 40.77
C ARG A 30 28.33 85.49 39.54
N LYS A 31 29.42 85.70 38.80
CA LYS A 31 29.81 84.81 37.68
C LYS A 31 30.12 83.39 38.17
N ALA A 32 30.80 83.25 39.31
CA ALA A 32 31.08 81.96 39.92
C ALA A 32 29.78 81.27 40.37
N HIS A 33 28.84 81.99 41.00
CA HIS A 33 27.52 81.46 41.36
C HIS A 33 26.75 80.99 40.12
N HIS A 34 26.66 81.82 39.07
CA HIS A 34 25.98 81.42 37.83
C HIS A 34 26.62 80.21 37.15
N LEU A 35 27.96 80.08 37.17
CA LEU A 35 28.64 78.89 36.66
C LEU A 35 28.36 77.66 37.52
N THR A 36 28.32 77.81 38.84
CA THR A 36 28.04 76.71 39.77
C THR A 36 26.59 76.23 39.60
N ASP A 37 25.65 77.16 39.46
CA ASP A 37 24.24 76.85 39.20
C ASP A 37 24.05 76.20 37.82
N ARG A 38 24.71 76.70 36.78
CA ARG A 38 24.65 76.12 35.43
C ARG A 38 25.25 74.73 35.39
N CYS A 39 26.45 74.53 35.94
CA CYS A 39 27.08 73.21 36.02
C CYS A 39 26.30 72.25 36.93
N GLY A 40 25.69 72.75 38.00
CA GLY A 40 24.77 71.98 38.84
C GLY A 40 23.51 71.55 38.10
N GLN A 41 22.90 72.46 37.32
CA GLN A 41 21.74 72.15 36.47
C GLN A 41 22.10 71.17 35.35
N GLU A 42 23.22 71.38 34.65
CA GLU A 42 23.73 70.46 33.63
C GLU A 42 24.00 69.06 34.23
N ALA A 43 24.70 68.98 35.36
CA ALA A 43 24.94 67.72 36.06
C ALA A 43 23.62 67.04 36.46
N VAL A 44 22.64 67.77 37.02
CA VAL A 44 21.34 67.19 37.39
C VAL A 44 20.53 66.73 36.16
N THR A 45 20.60 67.45 35.03
CA THR A 45 19.90 67.04 33.78
C THR A 45 20.47 65.77 33.14
N MET A 46 21.74 65.45 33.39
CA MET A 46 22.40 64.23 32.89
C MET A 46 21.95 62.96 33.63
N TRP A 47 21.27 63.12 34.77
CA TRP A 47 21.00 62.07 35.76
C TRP A 47 19.52 62.04 36.23
N GLN A 48 18.56 62.30 35.33
CA GLN A 48 17.13 62.27 35.67
C GLN A 48 16.49 60.87 35.53
N PRO A 49 15.49 60.51 36.37
CA PRO A 49 14.65 59.33 36.15
C PRO A 49 13.84 59.45 34.86
N LYS A 50 13.47 58.32 34.24
CA LYS A 50 12.81 58.30 32.93
C LYS A 50 11.44 58.99 32.90
N ASP A 51 10.84 59.24 34.06
CA ASP A 51 9.51 59.82 34.18
C ASP A 51 9.44 60.76 35.39
N SER A 52 9.81 62.03 35.22
CA SER A 52 9.05 63.08 35.90
C SER A 52 7.78 63.31 35.09
N VAL A 53 6.87 62.31 35.08
CA VAL A 53 5.49 62.58 34.70
C VAL A 53 4.98 63.53 35.77
N ARG A 54 4.98 64.82 35.44
CA ARG A 54 4.19 65.82 36.16
C ARG A 54 2.76 65.36 36.05
N ASP A 55 2.26 64.71 37.10
CA ASP A 55 0.83 64.55 37.28
C ASP A 55 0.29 65.96 37.59
N PRO A 56 -0.51 66.59 36.70
CA PRO A 56 -0.86 68.01 36.82
C PRO A 56 -1.70 68.34 38.06
N ASN A 57 -2.13 67.34 38.83
CA ASN A 57 -2.96 67.49 40.02
C ASN A 57 -2.19 67.42 41.35
N VAL A 58 -0.86 67.25 41.34
CA VAL A 58 -0.07 67.16 42.59
C VAL A 58 0.62 68.49 42.89
N ALA A 59 0.27 69.09 44.04
CA ALA A 59 0.81 70.37 44.46
C ALA A 59 2.35 70.31 44.69
N HIS A 60 3.04 71.36 44.27
CA HIS A 60 4.50 71.43 44.14
C HIS A 60 5.30 71.13 45.43
N HIS A 61 4.67 71.28 46.61
CA HIS A 61 5.27 71.03 47.93
C HIS A 61 5.18 69.56 48.37
N LEU A 62 4.35 68.73 47.73
CA LEU A 62 4.16 67.31 48.08
C LEU A 62 5.11 66.37 47.31
N CYS A 63 5.60 66.76 46.14
CA CYS A 63 6.53 65.95 45.34
C CYS A 63 7.88 65.72 46.05
N ARG A 64 8.31 66.64 46.91
CA ARG A 64 9.55 66.49 47.71
C ARG A 64 9.32 65.63 48.96
N ALA A 65 8.08 65.57 49.47
CA ALA A 65 7.73 64.82 50.67
C ALA A 65 7.58 63.30 50.42
N ALA A 66 7.18 62.89 49.21
CA ALA A 66 7.01 61.47 48.87
C ALA A 66 8.33 60.66 48.88
N TYR A 67 9.47 61.31 48.65
CA TYR A 67 10.79 60.65 48.66
C TYR A 67 11.54 60.75 50.00
N ILE A 68 10.97 61.43 51.00
CA ILE A 68 11.58 61.64 52.33
C ILE A 68 10.58 61.21 53.42
N GLN A 69 10.00 60.02 53.31
CA GLN A 69 9.42 59.35 54.47
C GLN A 69 10.36 58.23 54.93
N PRO A 70 10.75 58.18 56.22
CA PRO A 70 11.50 57.05 56.75
C PRO A 70 10.62 55.80 56.67
N TRP A 71 11.13 54.76 56.02
CA TRP A 71 10.51 53.44 55.98
C TRP A 71 10.27 52.97 57.42
N ARG A 72 9.01 52.75 57.80
CA ARG A 72 8.65 52.15 59.09
C ARG A 72 7.94 50.83 58.84
N PHE A 73 8.46 49.76 59.44
CA PHE A 73 7.79 48.47 59.47
C PHE A 73 6.50 48.59 60.29
N ARG A 74 5.38 48.04 59.79
CA ARG A 74 4.18 47.89 60.63
C ARG A 74 4.37 46.64 61.47
N VAL A 75 4.41 46.84 62.78
CA VAL A 75 4.42 45.76 63.76
C VAL A 75 2.97 45.40 64.09
N GLU A 76 2.54 44.21 63.68
CA GLU A 76 1.24 43.67 64.10
C GLU A 76 1.48 42.64 65.22
N MET A 77 0.78 42.81 66.34
CA MET A 77 0.75 41.85 67.45
C MET A 77 -0.20 40.71 67.11
N LEU A 78 0.31 39.49 67.01
CA LEU A 78 -0.54 38.30 66.90
C LEU A 78 -1.13 37.98 68.27
N LYS A 79 -2.29 37.32 68.31
CA LYS A 79 -3.07 37.02 69.54
C LYS A 79 -2.32 36.21 70.62
N GLY A 80 -1.08 35.78 70.37
CA GLY A 80 -0.18 35.10 71.31
C GLY A 80 1.00 35.95 71.82
N GLY A 81 1.01 37.27 71.59
CA GLY A 81 2.02 38.19 72.14
C GLY A 81 3.35 38.25 71.38
N SER A 82 3.48 37.56 70.24
CA SER A 82 4.61 37.76 69.31
C SER A 82 4.29 38.83 68.28
N THR A 83 5.29 39.65 67.99
CA THR A 83 5.25 40.73 66.99
C THR A 83 5.78 40.21 65.66
N VAL A 84 5.06 40.45 64.56
CA VAL A 84 5.55 40.21 63.19
C VAL A 84 5.61 41.53 62.44
N GLU A 85 6.80 41.88 61.98
CA GLU A 85 7.05 43.06 61.14
C GLU A 85 6.71 42.73 59.68
N LYS A 86 5.73 43.44 59.10
CA LYS A 86 5.48 43.40 57.66
C LYS A 86 6.06 44.65 56.98
N PRO A 87 6.82 44.50 55.88
CA PRO A 87 7.16 45.63 55.03
C PRO A 87 5.91 46.16 54.30
N PRO A 88 5.86 47.44 53.90
CA PRO A 88 4.75 48.00 53.15
C PRO A 88 4.59 47.35 51.76
N PRO A 89 3.36 47.16 51.25
CA PRO A 89 3.14 46.54 49.95
C PRO A 89 3.49 47.50 48.81
N GLY A 90 4.47 47.10 48.00
CA GLY A 90 4.93 47.77 46.78
C GLY A 90 6.15 47.02 46.21
N GLU A 91 6.39 47.08 44.90
CA GLU A 91 7.58 46.49 44.28
C GLU A 91 8.85 47.22 44.75
N GLY A 92 9.40 46.74 45.86
CA GLY A 92 10.60 47.25 46.50
C GLY A 92 11.43 46.11 47.06
N VAL A 93 12.66 46.00 46.55
CA VAL A 93 13.65 44.95 46.83
C VAL A 93 14.00 44.87 48.31
N THR A 94 14.05 43.66 48.86
CA THR A 94 14.52 43.37 50.23
C THR A 94 16.03 43.65 50.34
N LEU A 95 16.41 44.41 51.36
CA LEU A 95 17.80 44.82 51.62
C LEU A 95 18.35 43.99 52.80
N TRP A 96 19.17 42.99 52.50
CA TRP A 96 20.14 42.46 53.46
C TRP A 96 21.55 42.88 53.01
N LYS A 97 22.16 43.72 53.84
CA LYS A 97 23.58 44.13 53.91
C LYS A 97 24.24 44.68 52.62
N SER A 98 24.49 45.98 52.67
CA SER A 98 25.60 46.69 52.02
C SER A 98 25.83 46.42 50.52
N LYS A 99 25.09 47.15 49.69
CA LYS A 99 25.54 47.83 48.46
C LYS A 99 24.31 48.58 47.94
N MET A 100 24.29 49.91 48.08
CA MET A 100 23.30 50.71 47.38
C MET A 100 23.43 50.41 45.89
N LYS A 101 22.42 49.77 45.29
CA LYS A 101 22.14 50.07 43.89
C LYS A 101 21.52 51.47 43.91
N PRO A 102 22.13 52.47 43.26
CA PRO A 102 21.44 53.74 43.09
C PRO A 102 20.08 53.47 42.44
N PRO A 103 19.06 54.33 42.66
CA PRO A 103 17.79 54.24 41.95
C PRO A 103 18.06 54.13 40.43
N ALA A 104 17.11 53.70 39.62
CA ALA A 104 17.28 53.60 38.17
C ALA A 104 17.41 55.00 37.50
N TRP A 105 18.54 55.67 37.76
CA TRP A 105 18.93 56.93 37.17
C TRP A 105 19.24 56.57 35.73
N HIS A 106 18.41 57.05 34.80
CA HIS A 106 18.71 56.92 33.39
C HIS A 106 19.80 57.93 33.10
N ALA A 107 21.05 57.49 33.23
CA ALA A 107 22.19 58.24 32.77
C ALA A 107 22.01 58.46 31.25
N ARG A 108 22.03 59.73 30.81
CA ARG A 108 22.16 60.04 29.37
C ARG A 108 23.54 59.62 28.82
N LEU A 109 24.45 59.24 29.71
CA LEU A 109 25.77 58.71 29.42
C LEU A 109 25.80 57.18 29.55
N PRO A 110 26.51 56.46 28.68
CA PRO A 110 26.68 55.02 28.81
C PRO A 110 27.40 54.69 30.13
N LEU A 111 26.83 53.78 30.92
CA LEU A 111 27.43 53.29 32.17
C LEU A 111 28.78 52.60 31.89
N PRO A 112 29.72 52.54 32.87
CA PRO A 112 31.03 51.90 32.70
C PRO A 112 30.98 50.43 32.23
N LEU A 113 29.85 49.73 32.46
CA LEU A 113 29.60 48.35 32.01
C LEU A 113 28.57 48.26 30.87
N HIS A 114 28.27 49.36 30.18
CA HIS A 114 27.28 49.38 29.12
C HIS A 114 27.63 48.42 27.98
N ARG A 115 28.92 48.32 27.64
CA ARG A 115 29.41 47.37 26.64
C ARG A 115 29.10 45.93 27.03
N ASP A 116 29.39 45.54 28.27
CA ASP A 116 29.17 44.17 28.76
C ASP A 116 27.68 43.85 28.87
N ALA A 117 26.86 44.79 29.35
CA ALA A 117 25.41 44.63 29.39
C ALA A 117 24.79 44.46 27.99
N ARG A 118 25.29 45.21 26.99
CA ARG A 118 24.88 45.04 25.59
C ARG A 118 25.41 43.74 24.98
N ALA A 119 26.63 43.32 25.33
CA ALA A 119 27.19 42.04 24.92
C ALA A 119 26.39 40.85 25.49
N LEU A 120 25.93 40.94 26.74
CA LEU A 120 25.05 39.93 27.34
C LEU A 120 23.67 39.89 26.67
N GLN A 121 23.04 41.05 26.42
CA GLN A 121 21.77 41.12 25.70
C GLN A 121 21.87 40.53 24.28
N THR A 122 22.95 40.83 23.56
CA THR A 122 23.19 40.27 22.22
C THR A 122 23.47 38.77 22.30
N ALA A 123 24.24 38.30 23.27
CA ALA A 123 24.46 36.88 23.52
C ALA A 123 23.15 36.15 23.84
N GLU A 124 22.23 36.74 24.62
CA GLU A 124 20.91 36.17 24.91
C GLU A 124 20.07 36.00 23.64
N VAL A 125 20.05 37.01 22.76
CA VAL A 125 19.33 36.96 21.48
C VAL A 125 19.93 35.90 20.55
N VAL A 126 21.25 35.84 20.43
CA VAL A 126 21.96 34.83 19.62
C VAL A 126 21.68 33.42 20.15
N ASN A 127 21.74 33.23 21.47
CA ASN A 127 21.41 31.97 22.11
C ASN A 127 19.94 31.56 21.89
N ALA A 128 19.00 32.50 21.98
CA ALA A 128 17.59 32.25 21.72
C ALA A 128 17.33 31.86 20.25
N HIS A 129 18.00 32.55 19.33
CA HIS A 129 17.94 32.23 17.91
C HIS A 129 18.49 30.82 17.64
N ALA A 130 19.69 30.50 18.14
CA ALA A 130 20.31 29.18 17.97
C ALA A 130 19.43 28.05 18.53
N ARG A 131 18.82 28.23 19.70
CA ARG A 131 17.86 27.26 20.27
C ARG A 131 16.65 27.06 19.36
N GLY A 132 16.05 28.13 18.87
CA GLY A 132 14.90 28.07 17.97
C GLY A 132 15.23 27.38 16.63
N VAL A 133 16.40 27.69 16.05
CA VAL A 133 16.89 27.04 14.82
C VAL A 133 17.04 25.53 15.01
N ARG A 134 17.65 25.09 16.12
CA ARG A 134 17.80 23.67 16.45
C ARG A 134 16.47 22.96 16.66
N LEU A 135 15.50 23.63 17.29
CA LEU A 135 14.14 23.11 17.43
C LEU A 135 13.46 22.94 16.05
N THR A 136 13.59 23.92 15.16
CA THR A 136 13.06 23.85 13.79
C THR A 136 13.72 22.72 13.01
N ALA A 137 15.04 22.59 13.07
CA ALA A 137 15.78 21.51 12.42
C ALA A 137 15.36 20.13 12.95
N ALA A 138 15.15 19.98 14.26
CA ALA A 138 14.65 18.74 14.85
C ALA A 138 13.24 18.38 14.34
N ARG A 139 12.35 19.37 14.17
CA ARG A 139 11.00 19.14 13.61
C ARG A 139 11.06 18.71 12.15
N LEU A 140 11.87 19.37 11.34
CA LEU A 140 12.06 19.03 9.93
C LEU A 140 12.70 17.62 9.79
N GLY A 141 13.70 17.30 10.61
CA GLY A 141 14.34 15.98 10.64
C GLY A 141 13.38 14.86 11.03
N ARG A 142 12.49 15.09 12.01
CA ARG A 142 11.40 14.15 12.35
C ARG A 142 10.43 13.99 11.18
N ALA A 143 9.99 15.08 10.55
CA ALA A 143 9.13 15.01 9.37
C ALA A 143 9.75 14.20 8.24
N GLN A 144 11.04 14.42 7.99
CA GLN A 144 11.81 13.65 7.01
C GLN A 144 11.86 12.15 7.35
N GLN A 145 12.05 11.79 8.62
CA GLN A 145 11.99 10.38 9.07
C GLN A 145 10.61 9.76 8.85
N HIS A 146 9.52 10.48 9.13
CA HIS A 146 8.16 10.01 8.86
C HIS A 146 7.90 9.80 7.36
N ILE A 147 8.31 10.77 6.52
CA ILE A 147 8.22 10.65 5.05
C ILE A 147 9.02 9.46 4.56
N ASN A 148 10.26 9.26 5.05
CA ASN A 148 11.07 8.09 4.72
C ASN A 148 10.40 6.77 5.09
N GLY A 149 9.75 6.70 6.26
CA GLY A 149 8.96 5.55 6.67
C GLY A 149 7.80 5.27 5.72
N GLN A 150 7.08 6.31 5.31
CA GLN A 150 5.97 6.18 4.34
C GLN A 150 6.45 5.77 2.94
N VAL A 151 7.57 6.32 2.46
CA VAL A 151 8.17 5.91 1.17
C VAL A 151 8.46 4.40 1.17
N ARG A 152 9.06 3.87 2.24
CA ARG A 152 9.32 2.43 2.37
C ARG A 152 8.04 1.60 2.40
N LEU A 153 7.01 2.07 3.12
CA LEU A 153 5.73 1.38 3.20
C LEU A 153 5.03 1.33 1.83
N LEU A 154 5.02 2.45 1.11
CA LEU A 154 4.45 2.53 -0.23
C LEU A 154 5.21 1.68 -1.25
N GLN A 155 6.55 1.61 -1.16
CA GLN A 155 7.35 0.70 -1.97
C GLN A 155 6.97 -0.77 -1.72
N ARG A 156 6.83 -1.18 -0.46
CA ARG A 156 6.39 -2.55 -0.11
C ARG A 156 4.98 -2.86 -0.64
N GLN A 157 4.05 -1.92 -0.51
CA GLN A 157 2.71 -2.10 -1.07
C GLN A 157 2.76 -2.19 -2.60
N ARG A 158 3.64 -1.42 -3.25
CA ARG A 158 3.87 -1.50 -4.70
C ARG A 158 4.44 -2.85 -5.14
N GLU A 159 5.29 -3.47 -4.32
CA GLU A 159 5.77 -4.84 -4.56
C GLU A 159 4.63 -5.85 -4.47
N ALA A 160 3.76 -5.73 -3.46
CA ALA A 160 2.58 -6.59 -3.29
C ALA A 160 1.60 -6.45 -4.46
N THR A 161 1.26 -5.21 -4.86
CA THR A 161 0.39 -4.97 -6.02
C THR A 161 1.02 -5.44 -7.32
N ASN A 162 2.34 -5.32 -7.51
CA ASN A 162 3.03 -5.87 -8.67
C ASN A 162 2.96 -7.40 -8.70
N HIS A 163 3.11 -8.06 -7.54
CA HIS A 163 2.94 -9.50 -7.43
C HIS A 163 1.51 -9.91 -7.81
N ARG A 164 0.51 -9.21 -7.27
CA ARG A 164 -0.91 -9.43 -7.61
C ARG A 164 -1.19 -9.22 -9.10
N LEU A 165 -0.60 -8.20 -9.70
CA LEU A 165 -0.71 -7.90 -11.13
C LEU A 165 -0.11 -9.05 -11.96
N SER A 166 1.01 -9.65 -11.52
CA SER A 166 1.58 -10.84 -12.15
C SER A 166 0.63 -12.05 -12.10
N GLU A 167 -0.13 -12.23 -11.02
CA GLU A 167 -1.15 -13.28 -10.90
C GLU A 167 -2.36 -13.03 -11.82
N VAL A 168 -2.78 -11.78 -11.99
CA VAL A 168 -3.82 -11.41 -12.97
C VAL A 168 -3.33 -11.66 -14.41
N ARG A 169 -2.07 -11.30 -14.72
CA ARG A 169 -1.44 -11.58 -16.01
C ARG A 169 -1.33 -13.08 -16.28
N LYS A 170 -1.02 -13.89 -15.25
CA LYS A 170 -1.07 -15.36 -15.31
C LYS A 170 -2.48 -15.86 -15.60
N GLY A 171 -3.50 -15.31 -14.95
CA GLY A 171 -4.91 -15.61 -15.26
C GLY A 171 -5.28 -15.34 -16.72
N LEU A 172 -4.85 -14.20 -17.27
CA LEU A 172 -5.05 -13.87 -18.68
C LEU A 172 -4.36 -14.87 -19.62
N LEU A 173 -3.16 -15.33 -19.25
CA LEU A 173 -2.42 -16.32 -20.00
C LEU A 173 -3.13 -17.68 -20.02
N ILE A 174 -3.59 -18.14 -18.85
CA ILE A 174 -4.40 -19.37 -18.70
C ILE A 174 -5.66 -19.30 -19.55
N ASN A 175 -6.34 -18.15 -19.54
CA ASN A 175 -7.54 -17.93 -20.36
C ASN A 175 -7.20 -18.05 -21.86
N GLN A 176 -6.14 -17.38 -22.32
CA GLN A 176 -5.68 -17.48 -23.71
C GLN A 176 -5.33 -18.92 -24.11
N GLN A 177 -4.63 -19.66 -23.24
CA GLN A 177 -4.32 -21.07 -23.45
C GLN A 177 -5.59 -21.93 -23.52
N SER A 178 -6.55 -21.67 -22.63
CA SER A 178 -7.84 -22.39 -22.62
C SER A 178 -8.59 -22.21 -23.93
N VAL A 179 -8.65 -20.97 -24.44
CA VAL A 179 -9.29 -20.65 -25.73
C VAL A 179 -8.54 -21.31 -26.89
N LYS A 180 -7.20 -21.27 -26.89
CA LYS A 180 -6.37 -21.94 -27.92
C LYS A 180 -6.61 -23.45 -27.93
N LEU A 181 -6.61 -24.09 -26.76
CA LEU A 181 -6.87 -25.54 -26.63
C LEU A 181 -8.25 -25.91 -27.19
N ARG A 182 -9.29 -25.16 -26.83
CA ARG A 182 -10.65 -25.36 -27.37
C ARG A 182 -10.75 -25.12 -28.88
N GLY A 183 -9.77 -24.45 -29.49
CA GLY A 183 -9.64 -24.31 -30.94
C GLY A 183 -9.29 -25.60 -31.68
N TYR A 184 -8.75 -26.61 -30.98
CA TYR A 184 -8.45 -27.94 -31.54
C TYR A 184 -9.66 -28.88 -31.61
N ARG A 185 -10.82 -28.47 -31.08
CA ARG A 185 -12.07 -29.22 -31.22
C ARG A 185 -12.41 -29.48 -32.69
N PRO A 186 -13.04 -30.62 -33.04
CA PRO A 186 -13.47 -30.91 -34.41
C PRO A 186 -14.55 -29.91 -34.87
N LYS A 187 -14.67 -29.69 -36.18
CA LYS A 187 -15.54 -28.65 -36.76
C LYS A 187 -16.99 -28.69 -36.24
N SER A 188 -17.54 -29.87 -36.01
CA SER A 188 -18.90 -30.05 -35.46
C SER A 188 -19.05 -29.58 -34.02
N GLU A 189 -17.97 -29.54 -33.24
CA GLU A 189 -17.96 -29.09 -31.83
C GLU A 189 -17.45 -27.65 -31.67
N LYS A 190 -17.08 -26.96 -32.75
CA LYS A 190 -16.60 -25.56 -32.71
C LYS A 190 -17.72 -24.52 -32.59
N VAL A 191 -18.97 -24.96 -32.53
CA VAL A 191 -20.12 -24.06 -32.35
C VAL A 191 -19.98 -23.37 -30.99
N PRO A 192 -20.11 -22.04 -30.92
CA PRO A 192 -19.94 -21.29 -29.67
C PRO A 192 -20.93 -21.78 -28.62
N ASP A 193 -20.41 -22.15 -27.45
CA ASP A 193 -21.20 -22.62 -26.33
C ASP A 193 -21.11 -21.68 -25.11
N LYS A 194 -21.84 -22.02 -24.04
CA LYS A 194 -21.82 -21.24 -22.80
C LYS A 194 -20.43 -21.15 -22.18
N ALA A 195 -19.60 -22.20 -22.28
CA ALA A 195 -18.24 -22.18 -21.76
C ALA A 195 -17.35 -21.20 -22.53
N ASP A 196 -17.54 -21.08 -23.86
CA ASP A 196 -16.85 -20.07 -24.66
C ASP A 196 -17.25 -18.65 -24.25
N SER A 197 -18.54 -18.39 -24.00
CA SER A 197 -19.02 -17.11 -23.47
C SER A 197 -18.44 -16.80 -22.08
N MET A 198 -18.32 -17.80 -21.21
CA MET A 198 -17.70 -17.65 -19.89
C MET A 198 -16.20 -17.36 -19.98
N LEU A 199 -15.49 -17.93 -20.96
CA LEU A 199 -14.08 -17.63 -21.21
C LEU A 199 -13.89 -16.21 -21.73
N THR A 200 -14.76 -15.72 -22.61
CA THR A 200 -14.70 -14.33 -23.07
C THR A 200 -15.00 -13.36 -21.93
N TRP A 201 -15.97 -13.68 -21.08
CA TRP A 201 -16.30 -12.89 -19.90
C TRP A 201 -15.12 -12.81 -18.90
N GLU A 202 -14.52 -13.94 -18.54
CA GLU A 202 -13.35 -13.98 -17.65
C GLU A 202 -12.19 -13.13 -18.21
N LYS A 203 -11.95 -13.19 -19.52
CA LYS A 203 -10.91 -12.39 -20.17
C LYS A 203 -11.13 -10.89 -19.95
N ASP A 204 -12.37 -10.43 -20.09
CA ASP A 204 -12.69 -9.01 -19.99
C ASP A 204 -12.68 -8.54 -18.53
N GLU A 205 -13.16 -9.35 -17.59
CA GLU A 205 -13.01 -9.08 -16.14
C GLU A 205 -11.54 -9.01 -15.73
N LEU A 206 -10.70 -9.95 -16.17
CA LEU A 206 -9.27 -9.94 -15.87
C LEU A 206 -8.55 -8.72 -16.47
N LYS A 207 -8.98 -8.24 -17.65
CA LYS A 207 -8.47 -6.96 -18.20
C LYS A 207 -8.89 -5.78 -17.35
N ASN A 208 -10.12 -5.76 -16.86
CA ASN A 208 -10.61 -4.69 -15.98
C ASN A 208 -9.81 -4.64 -14.67
N MET A 209 -9.61 -5.80 -14.03
CA MET A 209 -8.75 -5.92 -12.84
C MET A 209 -7.30 -5.46 -13.12
N LYS A 210 -6.72 -5.88 -14.26
CA LYS A 210 -5.39 -5.45 -14.68
C LYS A 210 -5.30 -3.91 -14.77
N ARG A 211 -6.25 -3.27 -15.46
CA ARG A 211 -6.29 -1.80 -15.59
C ARG A 211 -6.42 -1.11 -14.24
N LYS A 212 -7.24 -1.65 -13.33
CA LYS A 212 -7.41 -1.11 -11.97
C LYS A 212 -6.08 -1.12 -11.20
N LEU A 213 -5.36 -2.23 -11.23
CA LEU A 213 -4.03 -2.34 -10.60
C LEU A 213 -2.98 -1.45 -11.28
N GLU A 214 -3.00 -1.33 -12.60
CA GLU A 214 -2.08 -0.45 -13.33
C GLU A 214 -2.32 1.03 -12.97
N LYS A 215 -3.58 1.45 -12.82
CA LYS A 215 -3.92 2.78 -12.33
C LYS A 215 -3.43 3.02 -10.90
N ASP A 216 -3.59 2.05 -10.00
CA ASP A 216 -3.06 2.15 -8.63
C ASP A 216 -1.53 2.26 -8.63
N MET A 217 -0.85 1.54 -9.54
CA MET A 217 0.60 1.64 -9.74
C MET A 217 1.03 3.02 -10.24
N GLU A 218 0.34 3.59 -11.22
CA GLU A 218 0.59 4.94 -11.74
C GLU A 218 0.39 6.01 -10.64
N ASN A 219 -0.73 5.94 -9.91
CA ASN A 219 -1.01 6.84 -8.79
C ASN A 219 0.07 6.75 -7.71
N SER A 220 0.49 5.52 -7.35
CA SER A 220 1.55 5.30 -6.37
C SER A 220 2.90 5.86 -6.82
N GLU A 221 3.19 5.87 -8.12
CA GLU A 221 4.43 6.41 -8.66
C GLU A 221 4.46 7.94 -8.58
N VAL A 222 3.36 8.59 -8.93
CA VAL A 222 3.22 10.05 -8.78
C VAL A 222 3.40 10.46 -7.32
N LEU A 223 2.76 9.73 -6.40
CA LEU A 223 2.84 9.99 -4.98
C LEU A 223 4.25 9.72 -4.41
N LEU A 224 4.95 8.67 -4.89
CA LEU A 224 6.36 8.41 -4.53
C LEU A 224 7.27 9.56 -4.98
N LYS A 225 7.10 10.08 -6.21
CA LYS A 225 7.89 11.22 -6.70
C LYS A 225 7.66 12.47 -5.84
N ALA A 226 6.40 12.74 -5.48
CA ALA A 226 6.06 13.85 -4.58
C ALA A 226 6.67 13.68 -3.19
N LEU A 227 6.59 12.49 -2.59
CA LEU A 227 7.20 12.18 -1.29
C LEU A 227 8.73 12.33 -1.31
N VAL A 228 9.40 11.87 -2.37
CA VAL A 228 10.86 12.02 -2.52
C VAL A 228 11.24 13.49 -2.68
N SER A 229 10.53 14.25 -3.50
CA SER A 229 10.74 15.70 -3.63
C SER A 229 10.54 16.42 -2.29
N CYS A 230 9.49 16.07 -1.54
CA CYS A 230 9.23 16.63 -0.21
C CYS A 230 10.31 16.25 0.81
N ARG A 231 10.81 15.01 0.77
CA ARG A 231 11.93 14.59 1.61
C ARG A 231 13.18 15.42 1.33
N ASP A 232 13.49 15.68 0.06
CA ASP A 232 14.69 16.39 -0.35
C ASP A 232 14.59 17.89 -0.01
N THR A 233 13.39 18.50 -0.13
CA THR A 233 13.16 19.88 0.34
C THR A 233 13.27 20.00 1.86
N LEU A 234 12.70 19.05 2.61
CA LEU A 234 12.88 18.99 4.07
C LEU A 234 14.36 18.84 4.46
N ALA A 235 15.11 17.99 3.76
CA ALA A 235 16.54 17.80 3.99
C ALA A 235 17.35 19.06 3.68
N PHE A 236 17.01 19.78 2.61
CA PHE A 236 17.62 21.05 2.26
C PHE A 236 17.36 22.10 3.34
N CYS A 237 16.10 22.31 3.73
CA CYS A 237 15.74 23.23 4.81
C CYS A 237 16.43 22.86 6.14
N CYS A 238 16.51 21.58 6.49
CA CYS A 238 17.26 21.11 7.66
C CYS A 238 18.72 21.57 7.64
N LYS A 239 19.42 21.32 6.51
CA LYS A 239 20.85 21.62 6.37
C LYS A 239 21.11 23.13 6.43
N GLU A 240 20.35 23.91 5.67
CA GLU A 240 20.32 25.37 5.71
C GLU A 240 20.18 25.91 7.14
N ARG A 241 19.20 25.38 7.89
CA ARG A 241 19.00 25.81 9.28
C ARG A 241 20.16 25.43 10.18
N LEU A 242 20.71 24.23 10.04
CA LEU A 242 21.82 23.78 10.89
C LEU A 242 23.11 24.59 10.68
N GLN A 243 23.39 25.06 9.44
CA GLN A 243 24.53 25.94 9.16
C GLN A 243 24.54 27.21 10.01
N ALA A 244 23.36 27.79 10.30
CA ALA A 244 23.24 28.98 11.16
C ALA A 244 23.52 28.68 12.66
N ALA A 245 23.56 27.41 13.07
CA ALA A 245 23.73 26.98 14.44
C ALA A 245 25.06 26.24 14.71
N ASP A 246 25.90 26.04 13.69
CA ASP A 246 27.15 25.25 13.75
C ASP A 246 28.19 25.80 14.75
N LEU A 247 28.10 27.08 15.13
CA LEU A 247 29.04 27.74 16.04
C LEU A 247 28.69 27.61 17.54
N MET A 248 27.53 27.05 17.91
CA MET A 248 27.02 27.07 19.29
C MET A 248 26.92 25.65 19.87
N ASN A 249 27.73 25.31 20.87
CA ASN A 249 27.87 23.95 21.45
C ASN A 249 26.83 23.57 22.52
N GLN A 250 25.57 23.99 22.41
CA GLN A 250 24.55 23.38 23.26
C GLN A 250 24.19 21.99 22.71
N PRO A 251 24.00 20.94 23.51
CA PRO A 251 23.47 19.67 23.01
C PRO A 251 21.96 19.82 22.70
N LEU A 252 21.48 19.15 21.65
CA LEU A 252 20.07 19.19 21.24
C LEU A 252 19.13 18.78 22.38
N ASP A 253 19.54 17.79 23.19
CA ASP A 253 18.74 17.30 24.31
C ASP A 253 18.42 18.39 25.34
N LYS A 254 19.38 19.25 25.68
CA LYS A 254 19.12 20.39 26.59
C LYS A 254 18.16 21.41 25.99
N VAL A 255 18.17 21.59 24.66
CA VAL A 255 17.23 22.48 23.96
C VAL A 255 15.83 21.89 23.94
N LEU A 256 15.71 20.56 23.77
CA LEU A 256 14.43 19.85 23.78
C LEU A 256 13.84 19.75 25.19
N GLU A 257 14.66 19.55 26.23
CA GLU A 257 14.26 19.60 27.63
C GLU A 257 13.72 20.98 28.02
N GLN A 258 14.41 22.05 27.62
CA GLN A 258 13.96 23.44 27.84
C GLN A 258 12.68 23.79 27.07
N ALA A 259 12.46 23.17 25.91
CA ALA A 259 11.22 23.31 25.14
C ALA A 259 10.06 22.41 25.66
N GLY A 260 10.31 21.60 26.69
CA GLY A 260 9.35 20.64 27.26
C GLY A 260 9.09 19.42 26.35
N ARG A 261 8.21 18.49 26.79
CA ARG A 261 7.79 17.29 26.03
C ARG A 261 7.03 17.59 24.71
N HIS A 262 7.08 18.83 24.20
CA HIS A 262 6.22 19.39 23.14
C HIS A 262 6.93 19.61 21.80
N SER A 263 8.20 19.21 21.66
CA SER A 263 8.91 19.15 20.37
C SER A 263 8.54 17.92 19.52
N TRP A 264 7.80 16.97 20.10
CA TRP A 264 7.28 15.75 19.48
C TRP A 264 6.12 16.11 18.56
N VAL A 265 6.46 16.56 17.35
CA VAL A 265 5.47 16.68 16.28
C VAL A 265 5.12 15.27 15.84
N ASP A 266 4.11 14.70 16.49
CA ASP A 266 3.43 13.51 16.01
C ASP A 266 2.55 13.95 14.84
N LEU A 267 3.14 14.00 13.64
CA LEU A 267 2.49 14.44 12.39
C LEU A 267 1.24 13.61 12.05
N SER A 268 1.09 12.46 12.70
CA SER A 268 -0.04 11.54 12.62
C SER A 268 -1.24 11.94 13.46
N ARG A 269 -1.06 12.76 14.51
CA ARG A 269 -2.05 12.92 15.57
C ARG A 269 -2.89 14.18 15.35
N VAL A 270 -4.22 14.00 15.37
CA VAL A 270 -5.18 15.12 15.43
C VAL A 270 -4.88 15.94 16.69
N PRO A 271 -4.83 17.29 16.63
CA PRO A 271 -4.56 18.11 17.81
C PRO A 271 -5.59 17.83 18.90
N THR A 272 -5.20 17.12 19.95
CA THR A 272 -6.05 16.93 21.13
C THR A 272 -6.09 18.24 21.94
N PRO A 273 -7.24 18.63 22.54
CA PRO A 273 -7.41 19.91 23.20
C PRO A 273 -6.56 20.14 24.47
N ARG A 274 -5.75 19.16 24.88
CA ARG A 274 -4.89 19.21 26.09
C ARG A 274 -3.39 19.38 25.83
N THR A 275 -2.96 19.78 24.64
CA THR A 275 -1.56 20.23 24.46
C THR A 275 -1.42 21.69 24.86
N GLN A 276 -1.16 21.93 26.15
CA GLN A 276 -0.61 23.19 26.66
C GLN A 276 0.85 23.30 26.14
N GLY A 277 1.01 23.72 24.88
CA GLY A 277 2.31 23.86 24.22
C GLY A 277 2.44 25.25 23.58
N GLN A 278 3.66 25.76 23.50
CA GLN A 278 3.94 26.96 22.72
C GLN A 278 3.50 26.71 21.26
N LYS A 279 2.52 27.49 20.78
CA LYS A 279 2.15 27.52 19.36
C LYS A 279 3.43 27.66 18.53
N THR A 280 3.54 26.93 17.43
CA THR A 280 4.58 27.20 16.43
C THR A 280 4.57 28.70 16.16
N PRO A 281 5.69 29.41 16.35
CA PRO A 281 5.73 30.84 16.09
C PRO A 281 5.29 31.09 14.64
N PRO A 282 4.59 32.20 14.37
CA PRO A 282 4.21 32.54 13.00
C PRO A 282 5.48 32.59 12.12
N PRO A 283 5.38 32.18 10.84
CA PRO A 283 6.53 32.21 9.95
C PRO A 283 7.06 33.63 9.82
N ASP A 284 8.37 33.78 10.03
CA ASP A 284 9.08 35.05 9.97
C ASP A 284 10.26 34.90 8.99
N PRO A 285 10.40 35.75 7.97
CA PRO A 285 11.50 35.68 7.00
C PRO A 285 12.89 35.82 7.63
N VAL A 286 13.01 36.54 8.75
CA VAL A 286 14.30 36.75 9.46
C VAL A 286 14.42 35.83 10.69
N GLY A 287 13.32 35.21 11.10
CA GLY A 287 13.23 34.41 12.31
C GLY A 287 13.78 32.98 12.18
N THR A 288 13.68 32.24 13.28
CA THR A 288 14.12 30.83 13.38
C THR A 288 13.21 29.85 12.65
N PHE A 289 12.02 30.29 12.24
CA PHE A 289 11.02 29.51 11.52
C PHE A 289 10.58 30.28 10.28
N THR A 290 11.20 29.97 9.14
CA THR A 290 10.92 30.65 7.87
C THR A 290 9.66 30.15 7.18
N PRO A 291 9.07 30.96 6.28
CA PRO A 291 7.93 30.54 5.47
C PRO A 291 8.22 29.27 4.65
N GLU A 292 9.45 29.07 4.18
CA GLU A 292 9.87 27.86 3.46
C GLU A 292 9.80 26.61 4.33
N CYS A 293 10.27 26.69 5.59
CA CYS A 293 10.16 25.58 6.55
C CYS A 293 8.69 25.27 6.87
N ALA A 294 7.86 26.30 6.98
CA ALA A 294 6.42 26.15 7.21
C ALA A 294 5.72 25.47 6.02
N ALA A 295 6.04 25.90 4.79
CA ALA A 295 5.52 25.32 3.57
C ALA A 295 5.92 23.84 3.44
N ALA A 296 7.20 23.51 3.64
CA ALA A 296 7.70 22.13 3.58
C ALA A 296 7.03 21.22 4.62
N LEU A 297 6.80 21.70 5.85
CA LEU A 297 6.11 20.92 6.89
C LEU A 297 4.61 20.72 6.59
N ASN A 298 3.94 21.71 6.00
CA ASN A 298 2.54 21.59 5.62
C ASN A 298 2.36 20.64 4.43
N GLU A 299 3.25 20.73 3.45
CA GLU A 299 3.34 19.80 2.32
C GLU A 299 3.55 18.37 2.81
N ALA A 300 4.49 18.16 3.74
CA ALA A 300 4.74 16.86 4.34
C ALA A 300 3.49 16.30 5.03
N LYS A 301 2.76 17.12 5.81
CA LYS A 301 1.51 16.70 6.46
C LYS A 301 0.45 16.28 5.44
N ARG A 302 0.27 17.05 4.37
CA ARG A 302 -0.70 16.74 3.31
C ARG A 302 -0.34 15.40 2.65
N LEU A 303 0.91 15.24 2.21
CA LEU A 303 1.38 14.02 1.55
C LEU A 303 1.33 12.79 2.47
N LEU A 304 1.55 12.95 3.78
CA LEU A 304 1.42 11.85 4.74
C LEU A 304 -0.02 11.36 4.91
N ILE A 305 -1.02 12.24 4.78
CA ILE A 305 -2.43 11.85 4.83
C ILE A 305 -2.79 11.16 3.52
N GLU A 306 -2.48 11.79 2.39
CA GLU A 306 -2.74 11.26 1.06
C GLU A 306 -2.07 9.88 0.85
N SER A 307 -0.84 9.69 1.33
CA SER A 307 -0.14 8.41 1.24
C SER A 307 -0.81 7.31 2.05
N LYS A 308 -1.32 7.64 3.25
CA LYS A 308 -2.01 6.67 4.11
C LYS A 308 -3.35 6.26 3.51
N ASP A 309 -4.11 7.21 2.99
CA ASP A 309 -5.38 6.92 2.33
C ASP A 309 -5.15 6.07 1.08
N ALA A 310 -4.16 6.41 0.26
CA ALA A 310 -3.78 5.62 -0.91
C ALA A 310 -3.36 4.19 -0.55
N LEU A 311 -2.59 4.00 0.53
CA LEU A 311 -2.19 2.67 1.00
C LEU A 311 -3.39 1.82 1.42
N VAL A 312 -4.35 2.41 2.13
CA VAL A 312 -5.57 1.72 2.56
C VAL A 312 -6.40 1.31 1.34
N GLU A 313 -6.57 2.19 0.36
CA GLU A 313 -7.32 1.89 -0.86
C GLU A 313 -6.61 0.85 -1.73
N MET A 314 -5.28 0.91 -1.89
CA MET A 314 -4.51 -0.11 -2.61
C MET A 314 -4.63 -1.49 -1.96
N ALA A 315 -4.58 -1.57 -0.62
CA ALA A 315 -4.72 -2.83 0.11
C ALA A 315 -6.13 -3.42 -0.03
N LYS A 316 -7.18 -2.59 0.01
CA LYS A 316 -8.56 -3.02 -0.27
C LYS A 316 -8.70 -3.53 -1.69
N ASN A 317 -8.21 -2.76 -2.68
CA ASN A 317 -8.26 -3.14 -4.08
C ASN A 317 -7.56 -4.48 -4.35
N GLU A 318 -6.41 -4.73 -3.72
CA GLU A 318 -5.68 -5.99 -3.82
C GLU A 318 -6.50 -7.16 -3.30
N ALA A 319 -7.10 -7.02 -2.11
CA ALA A 319 -7.94 -8.04 -1.48
C ALA A 319 -9.21 -8.34 -2.30
N ASP A 320 -9.91 -7.30 -2.75
CA ASP A 320 -11.11 -7.43 -3.59
C ASP A 320 -10.78 -8.16 -4.90
N ILE A 321 -9.68 -7.77 -5.56
CA ILE A 321 -9.25 -8.41 -6.79
C ILE A 321 -8.86 -9.87 -6.54
N ARG A 322 -8.29 -10.20 -5.37
CA ARG A 322 -8.00 -11.59 -4.97
C ARG A 322 -9.25 -12.44 -4.90
N GLU A 323 -10.26 -11.95 -4.20
CA GLU A 323 -11.53 -12.67 -4.05
C GLU A 323 -12.24 -12.80 -5.40
N GLN A 324 -12.36 -11.70 -6.16
CA GLN A 324 -13.00 -11.69 -7.47
C GLN A 324 -12.33 -12.65 -8.44
N GLN A 325 -10.99 -12.67 -8.52
CA GLN A 325 -10.28 -13.59 -9.42
C GLN A 325 -10.55 -15.06 -9.09
N LEU A 326 -10.58 -15.42 -7.79
CA LEU A 326 -10.89 -16.78 -7.37
C LEU A 326 -12.32 -17.17 -7.76
N GLN A 327 -13.30 -16.31 -7.45
CA GLN A 327 -14.72 -16.55 -7.78
C GLN A 327 -14.94 -16.69 -9.30
N ILE A 328 -14.32 -15.82 -10.11
CA ILE A 328 -14.40 -15.87 -11.57
C ILE A 328 -13.79 -17.17 -12.08
N SER A 329 -12.58 -17.51 -11.63
CA SER A 329 -11.90 -18.76 -12.01
C SER A 329 -12.74 -19.99 -11.67
N ASP A 330 -13.34 -20.04 -10.48
CA ASP A 330 -14.18 -21.15 -10.04
C ASP A 330 -15.46 -21.28 -10.88
N ARG A 331 -16.11 -20.15 -11.21
CA ARG A 331 -17.29 -20.14 -12.10
C ARG A 331 -16.96 -20.67 -13.49
N VAL A 332 -15.84 -20.26 -14.07
CA VAL A 332 -15.42 -20.78 -15.38
C VAL A 332 -15.07 -22.26 -15.32
N CYS A 333 -14.34 -22.70 -14.30
CA CYS A 333 -14.01 -24.12 -14.11
C CYS A 333 -15.27 -24.97 -13.94
N ALA A 334 -16.26 -24.48 -13.19
CA ALA A 334 -17.55 -25.16 -13.04
C ALA A 334 -18.30 -25.28 -14.38
N SER A 335 -18.31 -24.21 -15.19
CA SER A 335 -18.93 -24.24 -16.52
C SER A 335 -18.24 -25.19 -17.47
N LEU A 336 -16.91 -25.25 -17.46
CA LEU A 336 -16.13 -26.19 -18.28
C LEU A 336 -16.36 -27.63 -17.82
N ALA A 337 -16.36 -27.88 -16.51
CA ALA A 337 -16.65 -29.21 -15.96
C ALA A 337 -18.08 -29.67 -16.29
N GLN A 338 -19.05 -28.76 -16.26
CA GLN A 338 -20.42 -29.06 -16.68
C GLN A 338 -20.47 -29.45 -18.16
N LYS A 339 -19.86 -28.65 -19.04
CA LYS A 339 -19.80 -28.96 -20.49
C LYS A 339 -19.13 -30.31 -20.76
N MET A 340 -18.08 -30.63 -20.01
CA MET A 340 -17.37 -31.91 -20.11
C MET A 340 -18.28 -33.09 -19.71
N ARG A 341 -19.07 -32.96 -18.64
CA ARG A 341 -20.06 -33.98 -18.21
C ARG A 341 -21.16 -34.19 -19.25
N GLU A 342 -21.76 -33.10 -19.77
CA GLU A 342 -22.79 -33.18 -20.81
C GLU A 342 -22.26 -33.87 -22.08
N THR A 343 -20.99 -33.61 -22.44
CA THR A 343 -20.35 -34.23 -23.59
C THR A 343 -20.08 -35.73 -23.36
N LEU A 344 -19.75 -36.13 -22.12
CA LEU A 344 -19.58 -37.53 -21.73
C LEU A 344 -20.91 -38.28 -21.81
N GLU A 345 -21.99 -37.73 -21.27
CA GLU A 345 -23.33 -38.34 -21.34
C GLU A 345 -23.77 -38.54 -22.80
N LEU A 346 -23.53 -37.56 -23.67
CA LEU A 346 -23.88 -37.67 -25.09
C LEU A 346 -23.02 -38.74 -25.80
N LYS A 347 -21.72 -38.80 -25.50
CA LYS A 347 -20.81 -39.85 -26.00
C LYS A 347 -21.31 -41.24 -25.61
N GLU A 348 -21.71 -41.44 -24.35
CA GLU A 348 -22.25 -42.72 -23.86
C GLU A 348 -23.54 -43.10 -24.58
N ARG A 349 -24.50 -42.17 -24.72
CA ARG A 349 -25.74 -42.40 -25.47
C ARG A 349 -25.47 -42.81 -26.92
N MET A 350 -24.58 -42.11 -27.61
CA MET A 350 -24.20 -42.44 -28.99
C MET A 350 -23.54 -43.81 -29.10
N ASN A 351 -22.69 -44.18 -28.15
CA ASN A 351 -22.07 -45.50 -28.10
C ASN A 351 -23.11 -46.62 -27.92
N MET A 352 -24.09 -46.41 -27.05
CA MET A 352 -25.21 -47.35 -26.86
C MET A 352 -26.05 -47.50 -28.14
N THR A 353 -26.40 -46.39 -28.80
CA THR A 353 -27.14 -46.42 -30.07
C THR A 353 -26.35 -47.15 -31.17
N LEU A 354 -25.04 -46.95 -31.25
CA LEU A 354 -24.18 -47.68 -32.18
C LEU A 354 -24.21 -49.19 -31.90
N GLY A 355 -24.17 -49.60 -30.63
CA GLY A 355 -24.32 -51.01 -30.24
C GLY A 355 -25.64 -51.62 -30.71
N LEU A 356 -26.76 -50.93 -30.48
CA LEU A 356 -28.09 -51.37 -30.92
C LEU A 356 -28.18 -51.47 -32.45
N MET A 357 -27.64 -50.48 -33.16
CA MET A 357 -27.64 -50.47 -34.62
C MET A 357 -26.80 -51.60 -35.22
N ARG A 358 -25.64 -51.93 -34.63
CA ARG A 358 -24.83 -53.07 -35.07
C ARG A 358 -25.64 -54.37 -35.02
N GLY A 359 -26.38 -54.60 -33.93
CA GLY A 359 -27.26 -55.76 -33.79
C GLY A 359 -28.37 -55.79 -34.84
N THR A 360 -29.01 -54.64 -35.09
CA THR A 360 -30.05 -54.52 -36.13
C THR A 360 -29.51 -54.71 -37.54
N ILE A 361 -28.36 -54.12 -37.88
CA ILE A 361 -27.68 -54.34 -39.17
C ILE A 361 -27.37 -55.81 -39.37
N HIS A 362 -26.84 -56.50 -38.34
CA HIS A 362 -26.55 -57.93 -38.44
C HIS A 362 -27.81 -58.76 -38.70
N ARG A 363 -28.90 -58.51 -37.97
CA ARG A 363 -30.20 -59.17 -38.19
C ARG A 363 -30.76 -58.90 -39.58
N CYS A 364 -30.80 -57.65 -40.01
CA CYS A 364 -31.29 -57.27 -41.35
C CYS A 364 -30.43 -57.89 -42.46
N THR A 365 -29.11 -57.96 -42.28
CA THR A 365 -28.19 -58.60 -43.24
C THR A 365 -28.50 -60.10 -43.34
N LYS A 366 -28.68 -60.78 -42.21
CA LYS A 366 -29.05 -62.20 -42.18
C LYS A 366 -30.40 -62.44 -42.85
N PHE A 367 -31.44 -61.67 -42.50
CA PHE A 367 -32.75 -61.78 -43.16
C PHE A 367 -32.67 -61.52 -44.66
N ASN A 368 -31.86 -60.55 -45.10
CA ASN A 368 -31.65 -60.29 -46.52
C ASN A 368 -31.02 -61.50 -47.23
N GLN A 369 -29.98 -62.11 -46.64
CA GLN A 369 -29.36 -63.33 -47.14
C GLN A 369 -30.36 -64.49 -47.26
N GLU A 370 -31.18 -64.73 -46.22
CA GLU A 370 -32.23 -65.75 -46.22
C GLU A 370 -33.27 -65.52 -47.32
N MET A 371 -33.64 -64.25 -47.61
CA MET A 371 -34.51 -63.92 -48.73
C MET A 371 -33.87 -64.20 -50.09
N TYR A 372 -32.56 -63.96 -50.28
CA TYR A 372 -31.87 -64.36 -51.52
C TYR A 372 -31.80 -65.87 -51.68
N ILE A 373 -31.56 -66.62 -50.60
CA ILE A 373 -31.59 -68.09 -50.62
C ILE A 373 -32.97 -68.56 -51.05
N THR A 374 -34.04 -68.03 -50.42
CA THR A 374 -35.43 -68.34 -50.76
C THR A 374 -35.76 -68.02 -52.22
N ARG A 375 -35.28 -66.86 -52.72
CA ARG A 375 -35.43 -66.48 -54.14
C ARG A 375 -34.72 -67.47 -55.07
N GLY A 376 -33.53 -67.95 -54.67
CA GLY A 376 -32.79 -68.98 -55.39
C GLY A 376 -33.54 -70.31 -55.46
N LEU A 377 -34.13 -70.74 -54.33
CA LEU A 377 -34.94 -71.95 -54.24
C LEU A 377 -36.22 -71.86 -55.11
N ILE A 378 -36.97 -70.76 -55.02
CA ILE A 378 -38.20 -70.56 -55.83
C ILE A 378 -37.89 -70.55 -57.33
N LYS A 379 -36.73 -69.99 -57.73
CA LYS A 379 -36.30 -69.97 -59.13
C LYS A 379 -35.78 -71.33 -59.63
N GLY A 380 -35.58 -72.31 -58.75
CA GLY A 380 -35.04 -73.65 -59.05
C GLY A 380 -33.54 -73.68 -59.43
N PRO A 381 -32.96 -74.88 -59.60
CA PRO A 381 -31.51 -75.08 -59.64
C PRO A 381 -30.84 -74.37 -60.82
N LEU A 382 -29.77 -73.63 -60.52
CA LEU A 382 -28.87 -73.01 -61.52
C LEU A 382 -27.67 -73.90 -61.86
N SER A 383 -27.42 -74.96 -61.07
CA SER A 383 -26.26 -75.84 -61.16
C SER A 383 -26.67 -77.28 -60.83
N GLU A 384 -25.97 -78.25 -61.42
CA GLU A 384 -26.18 -79.71 -61.29
C GLU A 384 -26.11 -80.21 -59.84
N ARG A 385 -25.47 -79.45 -58.94
CA ARG A 385 -25.39 -79.75 -57.51
C ARG A 385 -26.68 -79.46 -56.72
N HIS A 386 -27.71 -78.91 -57.36
CA HIS A 386 -28.98 -78.51 -56.73
C HIS A 386 -30.19 -79.32 -57.22
N LEU A 387 -29.97 -80.51 -57.79
CA LEU A 387 -31.01 -81.38 -58.37
C LEU A 387 -32.15 -81.70 -57.39
N GLU A 388 -31.89 -81.70 -56.08
CA GLU A 388 -32.89 -81.95 -55.03
C GLU A 388 -33.92 -80.81 -54.85
N THR A 389 -33.70 -79.62 -55.43
CA THR A 389 -34.52 -78.42 -55.18
C THR A 389 -35.71 -78.19 -56.12
N GLY A 390 -36.14 -79.23 -56.84
CA GLY A 390 -37.32 -79.15 -57.69
C GLY A 390 -37.11 -78.34 -58.98
N GLU A 391 -38.10 -78.41 -59.86
CA GLU A 391 -37.98 -78.13 -61.28
C GLU A 391 -38.41 -76.70 -61.66
N LYS A 392 -37.60 -75.92 -62.42
CA LYS A 392 -37.97 -74.54 -62.85
C LYS A 392 -39.25 -74.48 -63.69
N LEU A 393 -40.02 -73.41 -63.56
CA LEU A 393 -41.20 -73.12 -64.41
C LEU A 393 -40.84 -72.69 -65.85
N ASP A 394 -39.58 -72.31 -66.11
CA ASP A 394 -39.09 -71.88 -67.43
C ASP A 394 -38.71 -73.02 -68.38
N ARG A 395 -39.05 -74.27 -68.03
CA ARG A 395 -38.73 -75.43 -68.84
C ARG A 395 -39.36 -75.35 -70.23
N PRO A 396 -38.68 -75.83 -71.28
CA PRO A 396 -39.27 -75.95 -72.62
C PRO A 396 -40.63 -76.66 -72.58
N LEU A 397 -40.79 -77.69 -71.74
CA LEU A 397 -42.05 -78.43 -71.57
C LEU A 397 -43.21 -77.57 -71.03
N VAL A 398 -42.98 -76.81 -69.95
CA VAL A 398 -43.98 -75.90 -69.34
C VAL A 398 -44.29 -74.73 -70.27
N ARG A 399 -43.27 -74.19 -70.94
CA ARG A 399 -43.43 -73.13 -71.95
C ARG A 399 -44.18 -73.61 -73.19
N MET A 400 -43.99 -74.85 -73.62
CA MET A 400 -44.73 -75.46 -74.72
C MET A 400 -46.17 -75.76 -74.33
N TYR A 401 -46.40 -76.26 -73.11
CA TYR A 401 -47.74 -76.49 -72.56
C TYR A 401 -48.54 -75.17 -72.52
N GLN A 402 -47.97 -74.12 -71.92
CA GLN A 402 -48.61 -72.79 -71.82
C GLN A 402 -48.88 -72.07 -73.16
N ARG A 403 -48.36 -72.57 -74.31
CA ARG A 403 -48.67 -72.01 -75.64
C ARG A 403 -50.07 -72.41 -76.14
N HIS A 404 -50.68 -73.45 -75.60
CA HIS A 404 -52.03 -73.88 -75.99
C HIS A 404 -53.13 -73.11 -75.23
N VAL A 405 -54.12 -72.61 -75.97
CA VAL A 405 -55.25 -71.87 -75.39
C VAL A 405 -56.04 -72.80 -74.44
N GLY A 406 -56.20 -72.40 -73.17
CA GLY A 406 -56.90 -73.19 -72.15
C GLY A 406 -56.00 -74.00 -71.19
N THR A 407 -54.68 -73.97 -71.36
CA THR A 407 -53.71 -74.73 -70.53
C THR A 407 -52.85 -73.82 -69.63
N GLN A 408 -53.49 -72.85 -68.96
CA GLN A 408 -52.79 -72.02 -67.98
C GLN A 408 -52.55 -72.82 -66.70
N LEU A 409 -51.28 -72.89 -66.26
CA LEU A 409 -50.95 -73.44 -64.94
C LEU A 409 -51.12 -72.32 -63.89
N PRO A 410 -52.21 -72.32 -63.07
CA PRO A 410 -52.44 -71.28 -62.08
C PRO A 410 -51.33 -71.24 -61.01
N GLU A 411 -50.66 -72.36 -60.77
CA GLU A 411 -49.50 -72.46 -59.89
C GLU A 411 -48.32 -71.62 -60.37
N ALA A 412 -48.05 -71.63 -61.68
CA ALA A 412 -46.95 -70.85 -62.27
C ALA A 412 -47.19 -69.33 -62.12
N ALA A 413 -48.43 -68.87 -62.29
CA ALA A 413 -48.81 -67.48 -62.08
C ALA A 413 -48.68 -67.07 -60.59
N ARG A 414 -49.07 -67.96 -59.66
CA ARG A 414 -48.92 -67.72 -58.21
C ARG A 414 -47.45 -67.67 -57.79
N LEU A 415 -46.59 -68.54 -58.35
CA LEU A 415 -45.15 -68.55 -58.08
C LEU A 415 -44.43 -67.33 -58.67
N ALA A 416 -44.81 -66.89 -59.88
CA ALA A 416 -44.32 -65.63 -60.45
C ALA A 416 -44.70 -64.43 -59.57
N GLN A 417 -45.96 -64.34 -59.15
CA GLN A 417 -46.43 -63.30 -58.23
C GLN A 417 -45.69 -63.35 -56.88
N GLY A 418 -45.44 -64.54 -56.33
CA GLY A 418 -44.65 -64.72 -55.11
C GLY A 418 -43.20 -64.28 -55.26
N THR A 419 -42.58 -64.61 -56.39
CA THR A 419 -41.20 -64.20 -56.73
C THR A 419 -41.08 -62.68 -56.88
N ASP A 420 -42.05 -62.04 -57.51
CA ASP A 420 -42.08 -60.58 -57.66
C ASP A 420 -42.28 -59.87 -56.31
N LYS A 421 -43.15 -60.41 -55.45
CA LYS A 421 -43.32 -59.91 -54.07
C LYS A 421 -42.00 -60.03 -53.30
N LEU A 422 -41.36 -61.19 -53.33
CA LEU A 422 -40.06 -61.42 -52.68
C LEU A 422 -38.98 -60.48 -53.22
N GLN A 423 -38.93 -60.27 -54.55
CA GLN A 423 -38.00 -59.34 -55.17
C GLN A 423 -38.20 -57.90 -54.67
N ARG A 424 -39.46 -57.44 -54.56
CA ARG A 424 -39.76 -56.12 -54.00
C ARG A 424 -39.30 -56.02 -52.54
N HIS A 425 -39.53 -57.05 -51.73
CA HIS A 425 -39.07 -57.09 -50.35
C HIS A 425 -37.54 -57.06 -50.22
N ILE A 426 -36.81 -57.80 -51.07
CA ILE A 426 -35.34 -57.73 -51.14
C ILE A 426 -34.90 -56.30 -51.46
N THR A 427 -35.44 -55.69 -52.51
CA THR A 427 -35.05 -54.30 -52.88
C THR A 427 -35.39 -53.27 -51.81
N HIS A 428 -36.49 -53.48 -51.06
CA HIS A 428 -36.83 -52.63 -49.94
C HIS A 428 -35.86 -52.81 -48.76
N MET A 429 -35.48 -54.05 -48.47
CA MET A 429 -34.53 -54.37 -47.41
C MET A 429 -33.12 -53.91 -47.72
N GLU A 430 -32.66 -54.00 -48.97
CA GLU A 430 -31.41 -53.39 -49.43
C GLU A 430 -31.39 -51.88 -49.13
N LYS A 431 -32.43 -51.15 -49.53
CA LYS A 431 -32.55 -49.70 -49.26
C LYS A 431 -32.54 -49.39 -47.76
N ASN A 432 -33.25 -50.17 -46.95
CA ASN A 432 -33.25 -49.99 -45.49
C ASN A 432 -31.87 -50.27 -44.89
N LEU A 433 -31.16 -51.29 -45.39
CA LEU A 433 -29.82 -51.65 -44.95
C LEU A 433 -28.81 -50.55 -45.32
N ASP A 434 -28.89 -49.98 -46.52
CA ASP A 434 -28.07 -48.83 -46.92
C ASP A 434 -28.34 -47.60 -46.05
N ALA A 435 -29.60 -47.32 -45.72
CA ALA A 435 -29.97 -46.25 -44.79
C ALA A 435 -29.41 -46.51 -43.37
N LEU A 436 -29.43 -47.76 -42.89
CA LEU A 436 -28.84 -48.13 -41.60
C LEU A 436 -27.31 -48.02 -41.60
N LEU A 437 -26.64 -48.42 -42.69
CA LEU A 437 -25.19 -48.32 -42.81
C LEU A 437 -24.71 -46.86 -42.88
N THR A 438 -25.42 -46.01 -43.63
CA THR A 438 -25.10 -44.58 -43.75
C THR A 438 -25.29 -43.86 -42.41
N THR A 439 -26.42 -44.11 -41.72
CA THR A 439 -26.66 -43.57 -40.37
C THR A 439 -25.64 -44.08 -39.34
N HIS A 440 -25.25 -45.36 -39.41
CA HIS A 440 -24.19 -45.91 -38.55
C HIS A 440 -22.84 -45.22 -38.78
N LYS A 441 -22.45 -44.96 -40.04
CA LYS A 441 -21.22 -44.21 -40.38
C LYS A 441 -21.28 -42.79 -39.81
N ASN A 442 -22.41 -42.09 -39.97
CA ASN A 442 -22.61 -40.74 -39.45
C ASN A 442 -22.53 -40.69 -37.93
N LEU A 443 -23.13 -41.66 -37.23
CA LEU A 443 -23.05 -41.76 -35.77
C LEU A 443 -21.64 -42.11 -35.29
N THR A 444 -20.92 -42.97 -36.01
CA THR A 444 -19.53 -43.31 -35.69
C THR A 444 -18.64 -42.08 -35.82
N TRP A 445 -18.81 -41.30 -36.89
CA TRP A 445 -18.14 -40.01 -37.06
C TRP A 445 -18.47 -39.04 -35.92
N GLY A 446 -19.76 -38.90 -35.59
CA GLY A 446 -20.21 -38.05 -34.48
C GLY A 446 -19.63 -38.48 -33.13
N LEU A 447 -19.55 -39.78 -32.84
CA LEU A 447 -18.95 -40.33 -31.62
C LEU A 447 -17.45 -39.97 -31.53
N ASN A 448 -16.72 -40.10 -32.64
CA ASN A 448 -15.31 -39.71 -32.70
C ASN A 448 -15.15 -38.22 -32.44
N CYS A 449 -15.99 -37.37 -33.05
CA CYS A 449 -15.99 -35.94 -32.78
C CYS A 449 -16.25 -35.61 -31.31
N LYS A 450 -17.22 -36.28 -30.67
CA LYS A 450 -17.52 -36.10 -29.24
C LYS A 450 -16.39 -36.58 -28.34
N THR A 451 -15.70 -37.63 -28.72
CA THR A 451 -14.53 -38.15 -27.99
C THR A 451 -13.40 -37.12 -27.99
N VAL A 452 -13.01 -36.63 -29.18
CA VAL A 452 -11.99 -35.58 -29.30
C VAL A 452 -12.41 -34.29 -28.59
N GLY A 453 -13.69 -33.90 -28.70
CA GLY A 453 -14.22 -32.73 -28.01
C GLY A 453 -14.11 -32.84 -26.48
N HIS A 454 -14.43 -34.01 -25.92
CA HIS A 454 -14.29 -34.30 -24.49
C HIS A 454 -12.83 -34.26 -24.04
N ASP A 455 -11.91 -34.87 -24.79
CA ASP A 455 -10.48 -34.92 -24.45
C ASP A 455 -9.86 -33.51 -24.43
N VAL A 456 -10.25 -32.65 -25.38
CA VAL A 456 -9.82 -31.25 -25.41
C VAL A 456 -10.34 -30.49 -24.18
N ASP A 457 -11.62 -30.64 -23.82
CA ASP A 457 -12.19 -29.97 -22.65
C ASP A 457 -11.57 -30.48 -21.33
N TYR A 458 -11.26 -31.78 -21.27
CA TYR A 458 -10.51 -32.38 -20.17
C TYR A 458 -9.11 -31.77 -20.03
N ASP A 459 -8.38 -31.63 -21.13
CA ASP A 459 -7.05 -31.02 -21.15
C ASP A 459 -7.07 -29.56 -20.69
N VAL A 460 -8.11 -28.80 -21.04
CA VAL A 460 -8.32 -27.41 -20.58
C VAL A 460 -8.52 -27.35 -19.07
N VAL A 461 -9.42 -28.19 -18.53
CA VAL A 461 -9.67 -28.28 -17.09
C VAL A 461 -8.39 -28.67 -16.36
N ARG A 462 -7.65 -29.65 -16.87
CA ARG A 462 -6.38 -30.10 -16.32
C ARG A 462 -5.32 -29.00 -16.33
N LEU A 463 -5.21 -28.23 -17.42
CA LEU A 463 -4.30 -27.09 -17.53
C LEU A 463 -4.61 -26.05 -16.45
N ARG A 464 -5.89 -25.70 -16.28
CA ARG A 464 -6.33 -24.72 -15.28
C ARG A 464 -6.02 -25.17 -13.86
N LEU A 465 -6.27 -26.43 -13.53
CA LEU A 465 -5.95 -26.99 -12.21
C LEU A 465 -4.45 -26.97 -11.93
N ARG A 466 -3.62 -27.38 -12.90
CA ARG A 466 -2.15 -27.35 -12.76
C ARG A 466 -1.62 -25.95 -12.53
N GLN A 467 -2.13 -24.96 -13.26
CA GLN A 467 -1.66 -23.59 -13.14
C GLN A 467 -2.25 -22.85 -11.94
N ARG A 468 -3.28 -23.38 -11.28
CA ARG A 468 -3.80 -22.84 -10.01
C ARG A 468 -2.85 -23.03 -8.84
N HIS A 469 -1.86 -23.93 -8.94
CA HIS A 469 -0.92 -24.15 -7.86
C HIS A 469 -0.04 -22.92 -7.57
N PRO A 470 0.23 -22.61 -6.27
CA PRO A 470 0.98 -21.41 -5.86
C PRO A 470 2.40 -21.34 -6.42
N HIS A 471 3.01 -22.49 -6.71
CA HIS A 471 4.42 -22.58 -7.13
C HIS A 471 4.66 -22.26 -8.61
N VAL A 472 3.61 -22.13 -9.42
CA VAL A 472 3.74 -21.81 -10.84
C VAL A 472 3.80 -20.30 -10.99
N CYS A 473 4.98 -19.72 -11.23
CA CYS A 473 5.10 -18.28 -11.47
C CYS A 473 4.65 -17.91 -12.90
N TYR A 474 4.41 -16.62 -13.14
CA TYR A 474 4.02 -16.12 -14.47
C TYR A 474 5.04 -16.48 -15.56
N GLU A 475 6.33 -16.35 -15.27
CA GLU A 475 7.41 -16.63 -16.22
C GLU A 475 7.49 -18.11 -16.60
N GLN A 476 7.31 -19.01 -15.63
CA GLN A 476 7.22 -20.46 -15.87
C GLN A 476 6.00 -20.79 -16.72
N ALA A 477 4.84 -20.19 -16.42
CA ALA A 477 3.63 -20.36 -17.22
C ALA A 477 3.81 -19.85 -18.67
N GLN A 478 4.59 -18.78 -18.85
CA GLN A 478 4.91 -18.21 -20.16
C GLN A 478 5.84 -19.09 -20.98
N ARG A 479 6.88 -19.69 -20.37
CA ARG A 479 7.79 -20.63 -21.06
C ARG A 479 7.06 -21.87 -21.57
N LEU A 480 6.11 -22.38 -20.78
CA LEU A 480 5.23 -23.47 -21.20
C LEU A 480 4.34 -23.11 -22.39
N VAL A 481 4.15 -21.83 -22.74
CA VAL A 481 3.37 -21.43 -23.93
C VAL A 481 4.17 -21.58 -25.21
N SER A 482 5.48 -21.37 -25.15
CA SER A 482 6.37 -21.40 -26.32
C SER A 482 6.52 -22.81 -26.89
N ASP A 483 6.49 -23.81 -26.01
CA ASP A 483 6.85 -25.20 -26.35
C ASP A 483 5.63 -26.15 -26.38
N TRP A 484 4.41 -25.66 -26.16
CA TRP A 484 3.22 -26.51 -26.04
C TRP A 484 2.52 -26.76 -27.39
N ASP A 485 2.83 -27.90 -27.99
CA ASP A 485 1.98 -28.56 -28.99
C ASP A 485 1.12 -29.63 -28.29
N PRO A 486 -0.24 -29.59 -28.36
CA PRO A 486 -1.10 -30.63 -27.79
C PRO A 486 -0.83 -32.04 -28.33
N ARG A 487 -0.08 -32.20 -29.42
CA ARG A 487 0.34 -33.51 -29.96
C ARG A 487 1.55 -34.13 -29.24
N THR A 488 2.23 -33.38 -28.39
CA THR A 488 3.38 -33.84 -27.60
C THR A 488 3.24 -33.39 -26.15
N PRO A 489 2.91 -34.27 -25.20
CA PRO A 489 2.95 -33.90 -23.80
C PRO A 489 4.38 -33.48 -23.41
N PRO A 490 4.56 -32.47 -22.54
CA PRO A 490 5.89 -32.07 -22.11
C PRO A 490 6.58 -33.24 -21.40
N GLN A 491 7.84 -33.46 -21.72
CA GLN A 491 8.67 -34.46 -21.05
C GLN A 491 8.72 -34.17 -19.55
N ARG A 492 8.45 -35.21 -18.76
CA ARG A 492 8.41 -35.15 -17.31
C ARG A 492 9.86 -35.18 -16.78
N GLY A 493 10.45 -34.00 -16.63
CA GLY A 493 11.58 -33.74 -15.72
C GLY A 493 12.97 -34.10 -16.22
N GLU A 494 13.76 -33.09 -16.51
CA GLU A 494 15.21 -33.06 -16.21
C GLU A 494 15.51 -31.79 -15.41
N THR A 495 15.23 -31.84 -14.11
CA THR A 495 15.96 -31.02 -13.15
C THR A 495 17.28 -31.73 -12.86
N SER A 496 18.33 -31.37 -13.59
CA SER A 496 19.72 -31.27 -13.10
C SER A 496 20.67 -31.01 -14.26
N ALA A 497 20.99 -29.74 -14.49
CA ALA A 497 22.25 -29.36 -15.12
C ALA A 497 22.77 -28.12 -14.40
N ALA A 498 23.53 -28.35 -13.34
CA ALA A 498 24.46 -27.36 -12.83
C ALA A 498 25.52 -27.06 -13.92
N PRO A 499 26.00 -25.83 -14.06
CA PRO A 499 27.04 -25.52 -15.02
C PRO A 499 28.40 -25.93 -14.45
N GLU A 500 28.98 -27.00 -14.98
CA GLU A 500 30.42 -27.23 -14.88
C GLU A 500 31.17 -26.33 -15.86
N GLY A 501 32.31 -25.80 -15.41
CA GLY A 501 33.44 -25.51 -16.30
C GLY A 501 33.92 -24.05 -16.32
N ARG A 502 34.74 -23.66 -15.34
CA ARG A 502 35.95 -22.85 -15.59
C ARG A 502 37.08 -23.23 -14.63
N GLU A 503 37.98 -24.01 -15.21
CA GLU A 503 39.44 -24.17 -15.03
C GLU A 503 40.17 -23.62 -13.79
N ARG A 504 41.10 -24.47 -13.30
CA ARG A 504 42.02 -24.41 -12.14
C ARG A 504 43.14 -23.36 -12.30
N PRO A 505 44.04 -23.15 -11.28
CA PRO A 505 45.19 -24.05 -11.00
C PRO A 505 45.45 -24.32 -9.49
N LEU A 506 45.69 -25.57 -9.04
CA LEU A 506 47.00 -26.19 -8.70
C LEU A 506 47.85 -25.36 -7.69
N SER A 507 47.99 -25.71 -6.40
CA SER A 507 48.86 -26.76 -5.78
C SER A 507 48.93 -26.50 -4.24
N PRO A 508 49.65 -27.25 -3.36
CA PRO A 508 49.76 -28.70 -3.09
C PRO A 508 49.41 -29.04 -1.59
N PRO A 509 49.48 -30.32 -1.14
CA PRO A 509 49.19 -30.71 0.25
C PRO A 509 50.45 -30.84 1.13
N ALA A 510 50.32 -30.56 2.43
CA ALA A 510 51.29 -30.91 3.46
C ALA A 510 50.55 -31.47 4.69
N GLY A 511 51.03 -32.61 5.21
CA GLY A 511 50.42 -33.36 6.32
C GLY A 511 50.81 -32.85 7.73
N PRO A 512 51.04 -33.74 8.72
CA PRO A 512 50.05 -34.12 9.73
C PRO A 512 50.50 -33.90 11.20
N ALA A 513 49.71 -34.41 12.16
CA ALA A 513 49.93 -34.52 13.64
C ALA A 513 49.48 -33.30 14.47
N ARG A 514 48.96 -33.36 15.71
CA ARG A 514 48.94 -34.32 16.85
C ARG A 514 47.83 -33.83 17.83
N ALA A 515 46.94 -34.68 18.35
CA ALA A 515 46.92 -35.28 19.71
C ALA A 515 46.68 -34.35 20.94
N GLY A 516 45.73 -34.75 21.80
CA GLY A 516 45.50 -34.27 23.19
C GLY A 516 44.00 -34.10 23.51
N VAL A 517 43.22 -35.12 23.91
CA VAL A 517 43.11 -35.80 25.24
C VAL A 517 42.46 -34.95 26.34
N ALA A 518 41.34 -35.48 26.88
CA ALA A 518 40.81 -35.47 28.28
C ALA A 518 39.29 -35.16 28.33
N GLU A 519 38.44 -36.19 28.50
CA GLU A 519 37.77 -36.63 29.74
C GLU A 519 36.45 -35.87 30.03
N CYS A 520 35.28 -36.46 29.81
CA CYS A 520 34.56 -37.41 30.69
C CYS A 520 34.24 -36.86 32.09
N THR A 521 32.96 -36.50 32.32
CA THR A 521 32.17 -36.98 33.48
C THR A 521 30.71 -36.54 33.32
N SER A 522 29.81 -37.49 33.58
CA SER A 522 28.35 -37.38 33.55
C SER A 522 27.78 -37.68 34.97
N PRO A 523 26.45 -37.77 35.17
CA PRO A 523 25.58 -37.01 36.10
C PRO A 523 25.38 -37.84 37.41
N PRO A 524 24.22 -38.06 38.09
CA PRO A 524 22.85 -37.49 38.08
C PRO A 524 22.20 -37.36 39.50
N THR A 525 20.94 -36.88 39.61
CA THR A 525 19.85 -37.29 40.56
C THR A 525 18.72 -36.26 40.48
N GLY A 526 17.41 -36.50 40.65
CA GLY A 526 16.48 -37.60 40.96
C GLY A 526 15.06 -37.07 40.56
N LEU A 527 13.89 -37.56 40.95
CA LEU A 527 13.30 -38.78 41.52
C LEU A 527 11.75 -38.62 41.33
N LEU A 528 11.02 -39.73 41.26
CA LEU A 528 9.58 -39.96 40.91
C LEU A 528 8.58 -39.71 42.11
N PRO A 529 7.32 -40.24 42.15
CA PRO A 529 6.04 -39.99 41.41
C PRO A 529 4.82 -39.85 42.41
N PRO A 530 3.62 -40.53 42.31
CA PRO A 530 2.47 -40.57 41.35
C PRO A 530 1.08 -40.25 42.03
N GLN A 531 -0.08 -40.29 41.31
CA GLN A 531 -1.44 -40.77 41.75
C GLN A 531 -2.41 -40.86 40.53
N LEU A 532 -3.02 -42.03 40.19
CA LEU A 532 -4.42 -42.54 40.43
C LEU A 532 -5.53 -41.71 39.71
N THR A 533 -6.60 -42.18 39.03
CA THR A 533 -7.40 -43.44 38.90
C THR A 533 -8.52 -43.22 37.85
N GLY A 534 -9.07 -44.28 37.21
CA GLY A 534 -10.50 -44.38 36.84
C GLY A 534 -10.88 -44.64 35.35
N PRO A 535 -12.04 -45.28 35.04
CA PRO A 535 -12.13 -46.47 34.16
C PRO A 535 -13.06 -46.31 32.90
N PRO A 536 -13.34 -47.38 32.11
CA PRO A 536 -13.75 -47.33 30.70
C PRO A 536 -15.26 -47.52 30.44
N ASN A 537 -15.70 -47.32 29.19
CA ASN A 537 -16.98 -47.84 28.70
C ASN A 537 -16.86 -48.37 27.27
N ALA A 538 -17.53 -49.50 27.05
CA ALA A 538 -17.70 -50.22 25.81
C ALA A 538 -18.88 -49.68 24.98
N LEU A 539 -18.74 -49.71 23.65
CA LEU A 539 -19.70 -50.21 22.66
C LEU A 539 -19.02 -50.25 21.27
#